data_AF-H2L021-F1
#
_entry.id   AF-H2L021-F1
#
_cell.length_a   1.000
_cell.length_b   1.000
_cell.length_c   1.000
_cell.angle_alpha   90.00
_cell.angle_beta   90.00
_cell.angle_gamma   90.00
#
_symmetry.space_group_name_H-M   'P 1'
#
loop_
_entity.id
_entity.type
_entity.pdbx_description
1 polymer ?
#
loop_
_entity_poly.entity_id
_entity_poly.type
_entity_poly.pdbx_seq_one_letter_code
_entity_poly.pdbx_strand_id
1 'polypeptide(L)'
;MSILYVFTFLLIFPFCSGLRSCTTEEINNLVTNCSTYETKLSWIRKFEISTTEKLTKTRKLCLQASNCYTSIKCQESVEKFEKSRLDCDKDQFVIGGVPNCIEWFFKKIYNANYNECLLENDFLTFNLTTRREAFTFGKQCVLKVLNESQECDPEAVQFITENYLQIVDYLTIKSNDCQDVHSHYHKLHCDLIDDEYNKEYERLIWGDKKVEDTGLFMIQLGRELIECESHSCHNSGGIEIGNLKEEILAMEIYGRNYSWKCLYDIRRPSMKTLMEKLLCLRDSKLGDDQECRRKFVEKICGNGNATEGTETPMVTEYYTDD
;
A
#
# COMPACT_ATOMS: atom_id res chain seq x y z
N MET A 1 41.46 55.98 5.59
CA MET A 1 41.65 54.64 5.00
C MET A 1 40.66 53.72 5.72
N SER A 2 39.54 53.25 5.17
CA SER A 2 38.99 53.29 3.82
C SER A 2 37.46 53.23 3.96
N ILE A 3 36.77 54.28 3.50
CA ILE A 3 35.32 54.33 3.35
C ILE A 3 35.10 54.24 1.84
N LEU A 4 34.91 53.04 1.27
CA LEU A 4 34.52 52.84 -0.14
C LEU A 4 34.42 51.33 -0.46
N TYR A 5 33.38 50.62 0.02
CA TYR A 5 33.01 49.28 -0.52
C TYR A 5 31.56 48.87 -0.13
N VAL A 6 30.58 49.79 -0.16
CA VAL A 6 29.16 49.46 0.10
C VAL A 6 28.22 50.08 -0.94
N PHE A 7 28.64 50.17 -2.20
CA PHE A 7 27.82 50.75 -3.28
C PHE A 7 27.99 50.02 -4.62
N THR A 8 27.84 48.70 -4.63
CA THR A 8 27.90 47.91 -5.87
C THR A 8 27.10 46.59 -5.81
N PHE A 9 25.95 46.58 -5.14
CA PHE A 9 25.03 45.42 -5.15
C PHE A 9 23.59 45.74 -5.58
N LEU A 10 23.35 46.93 -6.15
CA LEU A 10 21.99 47.39 -6.54
C LEU A 10 21.71 47.39 -8.06
N LEU A 11 22.51 46.71 -8.89
CA LEU A 11 22.32 46.72 -10.35
C LEU A 11 22.28 45.33 -11.03
N ILE A 12 22.00 44.25 -10.29
CA ILE A 12 21.76 42.92 -10.89
C ILE A 12 20.54 42.23 -10.25
N PHE A 13 19.45 42.97 -10.07
CA PHE A 13 18.13 42.36 -10.12
C PHE A 13 17.51 42.82 -11.44
N PRO A 14 17.53 42.00 -12.51
CA PRO A 14 16.62 42.27 -13.60
C PRO A 14 15.23 42.22 -12.94
N PHE A 15 14.48 43.29 -13.10
CA PHE A 15 13.07 43.36 -12.74
C PHE A 15 12.46 41.97 -12.95
N CYS A 16 11.94 41.37 -11.88
CA CYS A 16 10.86 40.40 -11.99
C CYS A 16 9.69 41.16 -12.61
N SER A 17 9.74 41.32 -13.93
CA SER A 17 8.59 41.64 -14.74
C SER A 17 7.62 40.51 -14.45
N GLY A 18 6.59 40.78 -13.63
CA GLY A 18 5.53 39.82 -13.37
C GLY A 18 5.08 39.23 -14.71
N LEU A 19 4.90 37.91 -14.75
CA LEU A 19 4.45 37.24 -15.97
C LEU A 19 3.23 37.99 -16.52
N ARG A 20 3.25 38.31 -17.81
CA ARG A 20 2.08 38.93 -18.43
C ARG A 20 0.91 37.95 -18.43
N SER A 21 -0.30 38.49 -18.32
CA SER A 21 -1.50 37.73 -18.63
C SER A 21 -1.48 37.25 -20.09
N CYS A 22 -2.14 36.13 -20.33
CA CYS A 22 -2.29 35.56 -21.66
C CYS A 22 -3.11 36.50 -22.55
N THR A 23 -2.78 36.55 -23.85
CA THR A 23 -3.67 37.16 -24.83
C THR A 23 -4.89 36.28 -25.06
N THR A 24 -5.94 36.80 -25.70
CA THR A 24 -7.12 36.00 -26.07
C THR A 24 -6.74 34.79 -26.95
N GLU A 25 -5.78 34.95 -27.86
CA GLU A 25 -5.29 33.85 -28.69
C GLU A 25 -4.60 32.76 -27.85
N GLU A 26 -3.77 33.16 -26.88
CA GLU A 26 -3.11 32.22 -25.98
C GLU A 26 -4.08 31.52 -25.04
N ILE A 27 -5.06 32.24 -24.50
CA ILE A 27 -6.16 31.65 -23.72
C ILE A 27 -6.88 30.61 -24.56
N ASN A 28 -7.23 30.94 -25.81
CA ASN A 28 -7.88 29.99 -26.71
C ASN A 28 -6.99 28.76 -26.93
N ASN A 29 -5.70 28.94 -27.18
CA ASN A 29 -4.76 27.82 -27.36
C ASN A 29 -4.64 26.94 -26.10
N LEU A 30 -4.59 27.55 -24.91
CA LEU A 30 -4.59 26.82 -23.63
C LEU A 30 -5.83 25.94 -23.49
N VAL A 31 -7.01 26.50 -23.79
CA VAL A 31 -8.28 25.80 -23.65
C VAL A 31 -8.45 24.75 -24.74
N THR A 32 -8.25 25.09 -26.02
CA THR A 32 -8.57 24.16 -27.11
C THR A 32 -7.52 23.08 -27.33
N ASN A 33 -6.26 23.34 -26.97
CA ASN A 33 -5.17 22.39 -27.20
C ASN A 33 -4.68 21.79 -25.88
N CYS A 34 -4.15 22.59 -24.96
CA CYS A 34 -3.50 22.05 -23.77
C CYS A 34 -4.48 21.33 -22.82
N SER A 35 -5.66 21.91 -22.58
CA SER A 35 -6.66 21.31 -21.68
C SER A 35 -7.22 19.97 -22.18
N THR A 36 -7.08 19.66 -23.48
CA THR A 36 -7.50 18.36 -24.02
C THR A 36 -6.67 17.21 -23.46
N TYR A 37 -5.40 17.45 -23.12
CA TYR A 37 -4.55 16.47 -22.46
C TYR A 37 -5.01 16.23 -21.01
N GLU A 38 -5.36 17.29 -20.27
CA GLU A 38 -5.94 17.17 -18.92
C GLU A 38 -7.26 16.40 -18.94
N THR A 39 -8.10 16.64 -19.95
CA THR A 39 -9.37 15.93 -20.11
C THR A 39 -9.15 14.43 -20.32
N LYS A 40 -8.16 14.07 -21.15
CA LYS A 40 -7.76 12.67 -21.35
C LYS A 40 -7.16 12.04 -20.09
N LEU A 41 -6.32 12.78 -19.36
CA LEU A 41 -5.78 12.34 -18.07
C LEU A 41 -6.90 12.07 -17.06
N SER A 42 -7.86 13.00 -16.94
CA SER A 42 -9.03 12.82 -16.08
C SER A 42 -9.84 11.59 -16.45
N TRP A 43 -10.01 11.32 -17.75
CA TRP A 43 -10.67 10.10 -18.22
C TRP A 43 -9.88 8.86 -17.77
N ILE A 44 -8.57 8.79 -18.03
CA ILE A 44 -7.74 7.65 -17.64
C ILE A 44 -7.76 7.41 -16.13
N ARG A 45 -7.75 8.47 -15.32
CA ARG A 45 -7.81 8.35 -13.85
C ARG A 45 -9.10 7.69 -13.38
N LYS A 46 -10.24 8.01 -14.03
CA LYS A 46 -11.58 7.51 -13.66
C LYS A 46 -11.88 6.09 -14.13
N PHE A 47 -11.28 5.63 -15.23
CA PHE A 47 -11.59 4.32 -15.80
C PHE A 47 -10.57 3.26 -15.37
N GLU A 48 -11.06 2.05 -15.12
CA GLU A 48 -10.24 0.86 -14.91
C GLU A 48 -9.73 0.38 -16.26
N ILE A 49 -8.46 0.67 -16.52
CA ILE A 49 -7.68 0.19 -17.66
C ILE A 49 -6.54 -0.63 -17.04
N SER A 50 -6.03 -1.65 -17.75
CA SER A 50 -4.89 -2.43 -17.26
C SER A 50 -3.74 -1.53 -16.79
N THR A 51 -3.12 -1.85 -15.65
CA THR A 51 -2.19 -0.96 -14.93
C THR A 51 -1.03 -0.51 -15.81
N THR A 52 -0.47 -1.42 -16.61
CA THR A 52 0.65 -1.13 -17.52
C THR A 52 0.26 -0.16 -18.63
N GLU A 53 -0.88 -0.36 -19.29
CA GLU A 53 -1.36 0.54 -20.33
C GLU A 53 -1.73 1.92 -19.75
N LYS A 54 -2.33 1.92 -18.55
CA LYS A 54 -2.66 3.12 -17.79
C LYS A 54 -1.42 3.96 -17.53
N LEU A 55 -0.34 3.35 -17.02
CA LEU A 55 0.93 4.01 -16.74
C LEU A 55 1.53 4.67 -17.99
N THR A 56 1.69 3.91 -19.08
CA THR A 56 2.32 4.43 -20.31
C THR A 56 1.52 5.60 -20.89
N LYS A 57 0.19 5.49 -20.94
CA LYS A 57 -0.67 6.57 -21.45
C LYS A 57 -0.62 7.81 -20.56
N THR A 58 -0.65 7.63 -19.23
CA THR A 58 -0.57 8.74 -18.29
C THR A 58 0.75 9.49 -18.43
N ARG A 59 1.90 8.80 -18.41
CA ARG A 59 3.22 9.44 -18.62
C ARG A 59 3.27 10.23 -19.92
N LYS A 60 2.80 9.65 -21.02
CA LYS A 60 2.77 10.32 -22.32
C LYS A 60 1.92 11.59 -22.30
N LEU A 61 0.71 11.52 -21.74
CA LEU A 61 -0.19 12.67 -21.66
C LEU A 61 0.33 13.76 -20.72
N CYS A 62 0.94 13.39 -19.61
CA CYS A 62 1.60 14.32 -18.70
C CYS A 62 2.72 15.10 -19.40
N LEU A 63 3.57 14.41 -20.16
CA LEU A 63 4.61 15.07 -20.94
C LEU A 63 4.03 16.00 -22.02
N GLN A 64 2.96 15.57 -22.70
CA GLN A 64 2.28 16.39 -23.71
C GLN A 64 1.63 17.64 -23.10
N ALA A 65 0.96 17.51 -21.95
CA ALA A 65 0.37 18.62 -21.23
C ALA A 65 1.45 19.62 -20.78
N SER A 66 2.51 19.11 -20.14
CA SER A 66 3.68 19.86 -19.71
C SER A 66 4.30 20.69 -20.85
N ASN A 67 4.59 20.03 -21.98
CA ASN A 67 5.16 20.68 -23.15
C ASN A 67 4.21 21.74 -23.74
N CYS A 68 2.90 21.48 -23.73
CA CYS A 68 1.92 22.43 -24.24
C CYS A 68 1.89 23.70 -23.39
N TYR A 69 1.75 23.58 -22.06
CA TYR A 69 1.70 24.74 -21.18
C TYR A 69 3.02 25.51 -21.15
N THR A 70 4.16 24.82 -21.11
CA THR A 70 5.47 25.51 -21.13
C THR A 70 5.75 26.25 -22.42
N SER A 71 5.11 25.88 -23.55
CA SER A 71 5.27 26.59 -24.83
C SER A 71 4.61 27.98 -24.85
N ILE A 72 3.62 28.21 -23.98
CA ILE A 72 2.87 29.46 -23.90
C ILE A 72 3.38 30.28 -22.71
N LYS A 73 4.02 31.43 -22.98
CA LYS A 73 4.77 32.23 -21.99
C LYS A 73 3.89 33.32 -21.34
N CYS A 74 2.84 32.91 -20.65
CA CYS A 74 1.96 33.79 -19.88
C CYS A 74 1.62 33.20 -18.51
N GLN A 75 1.15 34.06 -17.59
CA GLN A 75 0.92 33.72 -16.19
C GLN A 75 -0.02 32.52 -16.03
N GLU A 76 -1.17 32.55 -16.69
CA GLU A 76 -2.21 31.52 -16.58
C GLU A 76 -1.70 30.16 -17.11
N SER A 77 -0.82 30.18 -18.11
CA SER A 77 -0.17 28.96 -18.60
C SER A 77 0.81 28.38 -17.58
N VAL A 78 1.59 29.22 -16.91
CA VAL A 78 2.51 28.78 -15.85
C VAL A 78 1.74 28.21 -14.66
N GLU A 79 0.65 28.85 -14.25
CA GLU A 79 -0.22 28.34 -13.17
C GLU A 79 -0.84 26.98 -13.55
N LYS A 80 -1.28 26.82 -14.80
CA LYS A 80 -1.79 25.55 -15.33
C LYS A 80 -0.72 24.48 -15.43
N PHE A 81 0.48 24.83 -15.87
CA PHE A 81 1.63 23.94 -15.89
C PHE A 81 1.92 23.39 -14.49
N GLU A 82 2.03 24.25 -13.48
CA GLU A 82 2.32 23.82 -12.11
C GLU A 82 1.23 22.90 -11.56
N LYS A 83 -0.05 23.24 -11.79
CA LYS A 83 -1.15 22.36 -11.40
C LYS A 83 -1.10 21.01 -12.09
N SER A 84 -0.90 20.99 -13.42
CA SER A 84 -0.82 19.75 -14.20
C SER A 84 0.39 18.92 -13.77
N ARG A 85 1.51 19.55 -13.42
CA ARG A 85 2.71 18.88 -12.92
C ARG A 85 2.42 18.17 -11.60
N LEU A 86 1.83 18.86 -10.62
CA LEU A 86 1.44 18.27 -9.34
C LEU A 86 0.49 17.08 -9.50
N ASP A 87 -0.50 17.20 -10.38
CA ASP A 87 -1.43 16.11 -10.68
C ASP A 87 -0.71 14.90 -11.32
N CYS A 88 0.27 15.14 -12.20
CA CYS A 88 1.08 14.09 -12.83
C CYS A 88 2.07 13.44 -11.87
N ASP A 89 2.64 14.21 -10.94
CA ASP A 89 3.47 13.70 -9.85
C ASP A 89 2.62 12.80 -8.94
N LYS A 90 1.37 13.23 -8.63
CA LYS A 90 0.39 12.39 -7.92
C LYS A 90 0.15 11.05 -8.62
N ASP A 91 0.05 11.05 -9.95
CA ASP A 91 -0.09 9.81 -10.70
C ASP A 91 1.14 8.89 -10.56
N GLN A 92 2.37 9.43 -10.46
CA GLN A 92 3.56 8.59 -10.22
C GLN A 92 3.49 7.88 -8.86
N PHE A 93 2.92 8.52 -7.84
CA PHE A 93 2.74 7.92 -6.52
C PHE A 93 1.64 6.86 -6.45
N VAL A 94 0.68 6.83 -7.38
CA VAL A 94 -0.47 5.89 -7.32
C VAL A 94 -0.40 4.79 -8.37
N ILE A 95 0.02 5.11 -9.59
CA ILE A 95 0.05 4.16 -10.72
C ILE A 95 1.42 4.06 -11.39
N GLY A 96 2.40 4.84 -10.91
CA GLY A 96 3.77 4.83 -11.40
C GLY A 96 4.58 3.61 -10.97
N GLY A 97 5.90 3.70 -11.13
CA GLY A 97 6.82 2.70 -10.56
C GLY A 97 7.02 2.85 -9.04
N VAL A 98 6.53 3.93 -8.44
CA VAL A 98 6.71 4.21 -7.01
C VAL A 98 5.98 3.18 -6.13
N PRO A 99 4.68 2.87 -6.32
CA PRO A 99 3.99 1.80 -5.59
C PRO A 99 4.78 0.49 -5.52
N ASN A 100 5.30 0.02 -6.65
CA ASN A 100 6.08 -1.23 -6.73
C ASN A 100 7.34 -1.17 -5.85
N CYS A 101 8.02 -0.02 -5.83
CA CYS A 101 9.18 0.18 -4.98
C CYS A 101 8.83 0.22 -3.49
N ILE A 102 7.72 0.86 -3.13
CA ILE A 102 7.24 0.91 -1.74
C ILE A 102 6.83 -0.50 -1.27
N GLU A 103 6.10 -1.25 -2.09
CA GLU A 103 5.74 -2.64 -1.82
C GLU A 103 6.99 -3.52 -1.65
N TRP A 104 7.96 -3.40 -2.55
CA TRP A 104 9.23 -4.12 -2.45
C TRP A 104 10.01 -3.75 -1.20
N PHE A 105 10.02 -2.48 -0.82
CA PHE A 105 10.66 -2.02 0.41
C PHE A 105 10.01 -2.69 1.64
N PHE A 106 8.68 -2.70 1.74
CA PHE A 106 7.99 -3.41 2.82
C PHE A 106 8.30 -4.92 2.81
N LYS A 107 8.35 -5.56 1.63
CA LYS A 107 8.78 -6.97 1.48
C LYS A 107 10.17 -7.20 2.10
N LYS A 108 11.10 -6.25 1.96
CA LYS A 108 12.44 -6.38 2.54
C LYS A 108 12.47 -6.22 4.06
N ILE A 109 11.61 -5.37 4.63
CA ILE A 109 11.53 -5.23 6.09
C ILE A 109 10.98 -6.51 6.74
N TYR A 110 9.91 -7.09 6.18
CA TYR A 110 9.35 -8.36 6.70
C TYR A 110 10.35 -9.52 6.59
N ASN A 111 11.17 -9.53 5.54
CA ASN A 111 12.25 -10.49 5.38
C ASN A 111 13.54 -10.02 6.08
N ALA A 112 13.41 -9.50 7.32
CA ALA A 112 14.35 -8.70 8.13
C ALA A 112 15.84 -9.14 8.15
N ASN A 113 16.15 -10.32 7.64
CA ASN A 113 17.50 -10.79 7.32
C ASN A 113 18.20 -10.01 6.20
N TYR A 114 17.54 -9.07 5.52
CA TYR A 114 18.13 -8.39 4.36
C TYR A 114 19.15 -7.30 4.73
N ASN A 115 18.90 -6.50 5.77
CA ASN A 115 19.76 -5.36 6.10
C ASN A 115 19.61 -4.92 7.56
N GLU A 116 20.70 -4.95 8.34
CA GLU A 116 20.72 -4.53 9.75
C GLU A 116 20.18 -3.12 9.96
N CYS A 117 20.40 -2.23 8.98
CA CYS A 117 19.92 -0.86 9.04
C CYS A 117 18.39 -0.76 9.10
N LEU A 118 17.66 -1.75 8.56
CA LEU A 118 16.19 -1.78 8.63
C LEU A 118 15.68 -2.14 10.03
N LEU A 119 16.47 -2.87 10.82
CA LEU A 119 16.08 -3.36 12.15
C LEU A 119 16.07 -2.28 13.22
N GLU A 120 16.77 -1.16 12.98
CA GLU A 120 16.92 -0.09 13.96
C GLU A 120 15.70 0.86 14.03
N ASN A 121 14.74 0.72 13.12
CA ASN A 121 13.64 1.67 12.96
C ASN A 121 12.30 0.96 12.77
N ASP A 122 11.26 1.46 13.44
CA ASP A 122 9.90 0.90 13.40
C ASP A 122 9.13 1.33 12.14
N PHE A 123 9.58 0.96 10.94
CA PHE A 123 8.94 1.36 9.67
C PHE A 123 7.51 0.82 9.47
N LEU A 124 7.19 -0.30 10.14
CA LEU A 124 5.92 -1.03 9.99
C LEU A 124 4.90 -0.71 11.08
N THR A 125 5.23 0.14 12.05
CA THR A 125 4.29 0.50 13.13
C THR A 125 3.08 1.26 12.59
N PHE A 126 1.90 0.99 13.18
CA PHE A 126 0.67 1.74 12.89
C PHE A 126 0.61 3.08 13.63
N ASN A 127 1.51 3.34 14.58
CA ASN A 127 1.67 4.67 15.17
C ASN A 127 2.32 5.62 14.15
N LEU A 128 1.51 6.45 13.52
CA LEU A 128 1.93 7.36 12.46
C LEU A 128 3.08 8.31 12.85
N THR A 129 3.16 8.73 14.12
CA THR A 129 4.25 9.58 14.62
C THR A 129 5.57 8.81 14.64
N THR A 130 5.56 7.63 15.25
CA THR A 130 6.75 6.75 15.30
C THR A 130 7.17 6.31 13.91
N ARG A 131 6.21 5.99 13.04
CA ARG A 131 6.47 5.65 11.64
C ARG A 131 7.15 6.80 10.89
N ARG A 132 6.70 8.04 11.13
CA ARG A 132 7.33 9.24 10.55
C ARG A 132 8.76 9.42 11.01
N GLU A 133 9.03 9.22 12.30
CA GLU A 133 10.38 9.28 12.84
C GLU A 133 11.28 8.21 12.20
N ALA A 134 10.79 6.97 12.10
CA ALA A 134 11.50 5.87 11.43
C ALA A 134 11.87 6.22 9.98
N PHE A 135 10.94 6.72 9.18
CA PHE A 135 11.24 7.15 7.80
C PHE A 135 12.14 8.39 7.72
N THR A 136 12.08 9.29 8.70
CA THR A 136 12.89 10.51 8.72
C THR A 136 14.35 10.18 9.08
N PHE A 137 14.58 9.47 10.18
CA PHE A 137 15.91 9.09 10.64
C PHE A 137 16.51 7.98 9.78
N GLY A 138 15.69 7.03 9.35
CA GLY A 138 16.07 5.92 8.48
C GLY A 138 16.20 6.26 7.00
N LYS A 139 16.16 7.54 6.60
CA LYS A 139 16.19 7.95 5.17
C LYS A 139 17.31 7.31 4.37
N GLN A 140 18.54 7.32 4.90
CA GLN A 140 19.68 6.72 4.22
C GLN A 140 19.50 5.21 4.03
N CYS A 141 18.85 4.56 4.99
CA CYS A 141 18.51 3.15 4.92
C CYS A 141 17.56 2.84 3.77
N VAL A 142 16.45 3.57 3.73
CA VAL A 142 15.40 3.41 2.72
C VAL A 142 15.99 3.60 1.34
N LEU A 143 16.74 4.69 1.14
CA LEU A 143 17.35 4.99 -0.16
C LEU A 143 18.41 3.95 -0.55
N LYS A 144 19.21 3.45 0.39
CA LYS A 144 20.17 2.37 0.10
C LYS A 144 19.44 1.12 -0.39
N VAL A 145 18.43 0.68 0.35
CA VAL A 145 17.64 -0.51 0.02
C VAL A 145 17.00 -0.36 -1.36
N LEU A 146 16.37 0.79 -1.66
CA LEU A 146 15.77 1.05 -2.97
C LEU A 146 16.79 1.10 -4.11
N ASN A 147 17.96 1.71 -3.91
CA ASN A 147 19.01 1.78 -4.95
C ASN A 147 19.65 0.42 -5.24
N GLU A 148 19.66 -0.50 -4.27
CA GLU A 148 20.17 -1.86 -4.42
C GLU A 148 19.11 -2.83 -4.98
N SER A 149 17.87 -2.36 -5.18
CA SER A 149 16.77 -3.17 -5.70
C SER A 149 16.92 -3.46 -7.19
N GLN A 150 16.69 -4.71 -7.57
CA GLN A 150 16.52 -5.11 -8.97
C GLN A 150 15.06 -5.02 -9.45
N GLU A 151 14.11 -4.88 -8.52
CA GLU A 151 12.67 -4.82 -8.81
C GLU A 151 12.18 -3.38 -9.00
N CYS A 152 12.94 -2.42 -8.49
CA CYS A 152 12.65 -1.01 -8.65
C CYS A 152 13.13 -0.48 -10.00
N ASP A 153 12.24 0.17 -10.72
CA ASP A 153 12.63 0.96 -11.89
C ASP A 153 13.54 2.14 -11.45
N PRO A 154 14.68 2.37 -12.11
CA PRO A 154 15.60 3.45 -11.73
C PRO A 154 14.98 4.84 -11.73
N GLU A 155 14.04 5.14 -12.63
CA GLU A 155 13.34 6.42 -12.67
C GLU A 155 12.43 6.57 -11.44
N ALA A 156 11.82 5.48 -10.97
CA ALA A 156 11.03 5.49 -9.75
C ALA A 156 11.89 5.73 -8.51
N VAL A 157 13.08 5.12 -8.43
CA VAL A 157 14.03 5.36 -7.33
C VAL A 157 14.51 6.81 -7.32
N GLN A 158 14.83 7.36 -8.49
CA GLN A 158 15.19 8.77 -8.62
C GLN A 158 14.05 9.68 -8.16
N PHE A 159 12.83 9.43 -8.64
CA PHE A 159 11.66 10.20 -8.27
C PHE A 159 11.36 10.14 -6.75
N ILE A 160 11.49 8.97 -6.12
CA ILE A 160 11.39 8.81 -4.66
C ILE A 160 12.47 9.63 -3.96
N THR A 161 13.70 9.61 -4.47
CA THR A 161 14.83 10.33 -3.85
C THR A 161 14.59 11.84 -3.86
N GLU A 162 14.13 12.38 -4.99
CA GLU A 162 13.83 13.80 -5.17
C GLU A 162 12.61 14.24 -4.35
N ASN A 163 11.62 13.36 -4.16
CA ASN A 163 10.36 13.64 -3.49
C ASN A 163 10.23 12.91 -2.13
N TYR A 164 11.34 12.59 -1.48
CA TYR A 164 11.34 11.69 -0.32
C TYR A 164 10.44 12.18 0.82
N LEU A 165 10.46 13.47 1.15
CA LEU A 165 9.61 14.01 2.21
C LEU A 165 8.12 13.85 1.90
N GLN A 166 7.73 13.98 0.63
CA GLN A 166 6.36 13.77 0.20
C GLN A 166 5.95 12.29 0.30
N ILE A 167 6.88 11.36 0.02
CA ILE A 167 6.68 9.93 0.29
C ILE A 167 6.47 9.70 1.79
N VAL A 168 7.30 10.30 2.65
CA VAL A 168 7.12 10.20 4.10
C VAL A 168 5.75 10.72 4.52
N ASP A 169 5.32 11.87 3.98
CA ASP A 169 3.98 12.41 4.23
C ASP A 169 2.89 11.43 3.82
N TYR A 170 2.94 10.86 2.62
CA TYR A 170 1.96 9.86 2.19
C TYR A 170 1.97 8.59 3.04
N LEU A 171 3.12 8.17 3.56
CA LEU A 171 3.20 7.00 4.44
C LEU A 171 2.72 7.26 5.88
N THR A 172 2.65 8.53 6.31
CA THR A 172 2.57 8.86 7.74
C THR A 172 1.50 9.89 8.10
N ILE A 173 0.87 10.55 7.12
CA ILE A 173 -0.20 11.52 7.36
C ILE A 173 -1.48 10.93 6.80
N LYS A 174 -2.42 10.61 7.70
CA LYS A 174 -3.72 10.08 7.33
C LYS A 174 -4.59 11.16 6.67
N SER A 175 -5.18 10.81 5.53
CA SER A 175 -6.27 11.56 4.90
C SER A 175 -7.63 10.97 5.28
N ASN A 176 -8.67 11.79 5.14
CA ASN A 176 -10.06 11.34 5.24
C ASN A 176 -10.59 10.80 3.89
N ASP A 177 -9.83 10.92 2.81
CA ASP A 177 -10.20 10.46 1.47
C ASP A 177 -9.54 9.11 1.18
N CYS A 178 -10.36 8.07 1.01
CA CYS A 178 -9.90 6.72 0.68
C CYS A 178 -9.28 6.59 -0.72
N GLN A 179 -9.41 7.60 -1.58
CA GLN A 179 -8.82 7.64 -2.92
C GLN A 179 -7.45 8.35 -2.95
N ASP A 180 -6.91 8.69 -1.77
CA ASP A 180 -5.63 9.34 -1.67
C ASP A 180 -4.44 8.36 -1.70
N VAL A 181 -3.22 8.92 -1.77
CA VAL A 181 -1.99 8.12 -1.85
C VAL A 181 -1.73 7.39 -0.53
N HIS A 182 -2.07 7.99 0.62
CA HIS A 182 -1.90 7.33 1.92
C HIS A 182 -2.70 6.04 2.00
N SER A 183 -3.98 6.10 1.65
CA SER A 183 -4.88 4.94 1.64
C SER A 183 -4.38 3.86 0.67
N HIS A 184 -3.81 4.27 -0.46
CA HIS A 184 -3.20 3.35 -1.41
C HIS A 184 -1.97 2.64 -0.83
N TYR A 185 -1.03 3.37 -0.23
CA TYR A 185 0.17 2.76 0.38
C TYR A 185 -0.14 1.94 1.62
N HIS A 186 -1.13 2.34 2.41
CA HIS A 186 -1.61 1.54 3.53
C HIS A 186 -2.19 0.21 3.05
N LYS A 187 -3.00 0.23 1.97
CA LYS A 187 -3.48 -0.99 1.32
C LYS A 187 -2.33 -1.89 0.87
N LEU A 188 -1.30 -1.35 0.20
CA LEU A 188 -0.13 -2.14 -0.21
C LEU A 188 0.58 -2.80 0.99
N HIS A 189 0.64 -2.10 2.13
CA HIS A 189 1.19 -2.68 3.35
C HIS A 189 0.30 -3.83 3.85
N CYS A 190 -1.02 -3.66 3.92
CA CYS A 190 -1.92 -4.74 4.36
C CYS A 190 -1.92 -5.95 3.42
N ASP A 191 -1.98 -5.71 2.11
CA ASP A 191 -1.92 -6.76 1.08
C ASP A 191 -0.63 -7.59 1.22
N LEU A 192 0.50 -6.96 1.56
CA LEU A 192 1.75 -7.68 1.82
C LEU A 192 1.65 -8.61 3.04
N ILE A 193 1.03 -8.15 4.13
CA ILE A 193 0.86 -8.97 5.33
C ILE A 193 -0.06 -10.16 5.01
N ASP A 194 -1.12 -9.91 4.24
CA ASP A 194 -2.04 -10.95 3.77
C ASP A 194 -1.34 -11.98 2.87
N ASP A 195 -0.51 -11.54 1.94
CA ASP A 195 0.31 -12.43 1.10
C ASP A 195 1.25 -13.31 1.93
N GLU A 196 1.97 -12.74 2.90
CA GLU A 196 2.88 -13.51 3.74
C GLU A 196 2.12 -14.46 4.69
N TYR A 197 0.97 -14.02 5.21
CA TYR A 197 0.08 -14.87 6.00
C TYR A 197 -0.42 -16.07 5.19
N ASN A 198 -0.95 -15.84 3.99
CA ASN A 198 -1.47 -16.90 3.13
C ASN A 198 -0.37 -17.85 2.68
N LYS A 199 0.83 -17.34 2.42
CA LYS A 199 1.99 -18.18 2.11
C LYS A 199 2.38 -19.11 3.26
N GLU A 200 2.34 -18.64 4.50
CA GLU A 200 2.57 -19.51 5.67
C GLU A 200 1.40 -20.46 5.93
N TYR A 201 0.16 -20.01 5.70
CA TYR A 201 -1.03 -20.86 5.76
C TYR A 201 -0.94 -22.05 4.79
N GLU A 202 -0.59 -21.80 3.52
CA GLU A 202 -0.39 -22.84 2.52
C GLU A 202 0.74 -23.80 2.92
N ARG A 203 1.83 -23.28 3.53
CA ARG A 203 2.91 -24.11 4.06
C ARG A 203 2.47 -25.01 5.21
N LEU A 204 1.53 -24.56 6.05
CA LEU A 204 0.97 -25.38 7.12
C LEU A 204 0.06 -26.50 6.59
N ILE A 205 -0.75 -26.21 5.58
CA ILE A 205 -1.69 -27.19 5.03
C ILE A 205 -0.96 -28.25 4.20
N TRP A 206 0.04 -27.84 3.42
CA TRP A 206 0.68 -28.70 2.42
C TRP A 206 2.12 -29.11 2.75
N GLY A 207 2.74 -28.55 3.79
CA GLY A 207 4.17 -28.71 4.06
C GLY A 207 4.52 -29.58 5.27
N ASP A 208 5.76 -30.11 5.25
CA ASP A 208 6.38 -30.95 6.30
C ASP A 208 7.00 -30.15 7.48
N LYS A 209 6.76 -28.83 7.58
CA LYS A 209 7.41 -28.01 8.62
C LYS A 209 6.82 -28.31 10.00
N LYS A 210 7.68 -28.27 11.03
CA LYS A 210 7.25 -28.33 12.43
C LYS A 210 6.30 -27.15 12.70
N VAL A 211 5.05 -27.49 12.98
CA VAL A 211 3.91 -26.60 13.25
C VAL A 211 4.21 -25.49 14.27
N GLU A 212 5.18 -25.70 15.17
CA GLU A 212 5.42 -24.86 16.34
C GLU A 212 5.88 -23.43 16.02
N ASP A 213 6.97 -23.26 15.25
CA ASP A 213 7.47 -21.91 14.93
C ASP A 213 6.55 -21.19 13.93
N THR A 214 5.93 -21.94 13.03
CA THR A 214 5.00 -21.40 12.03
C THR A 214 3.71 -20.88 12.69
N GLY A 215 3.18 -21.57 13.70
CA GLY A 215 1.95 -21.14 14.40
C GLY A 215 2.11 -19.81 15.13
N LEU A 216 3.21 -19.61 15.86
CA LEU A 216 3.46 -18.34 16.56
C LEU A 216 3.66 -17.18 15.58
N PHE A 217 4.43 -17.41 14.50
CA PHE A 217 4.64 -16.41 13.47
C PHE A 217 3.33 -16.04 12.76
N MET A 218 2.48 -17.02 12.46
CA MET A 218 1.16 -16.77 11.89
C MET A 218 0.22 -16.03 12.84
N ILE A 219 0.23 -16.34 14.15
CA ILE A 219 -0.53 -15.57 15.14
C ILE A 219 -0.12 -14.09 15.10
N GLN A 220 1.19 -13.82 15.03
CA GLN A 220 1.70 -12.46 14.90
C GLN A 220 1.23 -11.79 13.60
N LEU A 221 1.47 -12.43 12.44
CA LEU A 221 1.07 -11.89 11.14
C LEU A 221 -0.44 -11.63 11.07
N GLY A 222 -1.27 -12.54 11.56
CA GLY A 222 -2.71 -12.36 11.53
C GLY A 222 -3.20 -11.25 12.45
N ARG A 223 -2.56 -11.03 13.61
CA ARG A 223 -2.84 -9.87 14.47
C ARG A 223 -2.45 -8.56 13.79
N GLU A 224 -1.27 -8.52 13.17
CA GLU A 224 -0.81 -7.36 12.40
C GLU A 224 -1.76 -7.06 11.23
N LEU A 225 -2.24 -8.08 10.53
CA LEU A 225 -3.20 -7.92 9.44
C LEU A 225 -4.55 -7.40 9.94
N ILE A 226 -5.08 -7.94 11.05
CA ILE A 226 -6.31 -7.43 11.67
C ILE A 226 -6.16 -5.94 12.04
N GLU A 227 -5.02 -5.55 12.62
CA GLU A 227 -4.74 -4.15 12.95
C GLU A 227 -4.63 -3.30 11.67
N CYS A 228 -3.92 -3.79 10.65
CA CYS A 228 -3.76 -3.11 9.37
C CYS A 228 -5.11 -2.81 8.72
N GLU A 229 -5.96 -3.83 8.60
CA GLU A 229 -7.29 -3.70 8.02
C GLU A 229 -8.19 -2.76 8.83
N SER A 230 -8.05 -2.73 10.16
CA SER A 230 -8.83 -1.82 11.01
C SER A 230 -8.56 -0.33 10.73
N HIS A 231 -7.38 -0.03 10.16
CA HIS A 231 -6.99 1.30 9.76
C HIS A 231 -7.19 1.59 8.27
N SER A 232 -7.45 0.55 7.47
CA SER A 232 -7.61 0.63 6.03
C SER A 232 -8.99 1.14 5.63
N CYS A 233 -9.00 1.89 4.53
CA CYS A 233 -10.21 2.29 3.81
C CYS A 233 -10.70 1.21 2.84
N HIS A 234 -9.81 0.32 2.43
CA HIS A 234 -10.04 -0.73 1.45
C HIS A 234 -9.83 -2.05 2.16
N ASN A 235 -10.83 -2.93 2.16
CA ASN A 235 -10.55 -4.32 2.55
C ASN A 235 -9.52 -4.89 1.58
N SER A 236 -8.43 -5.47 2.09
CA SER A 236 -7.67 -6.41 1.27
C SER A 236 -8.65 -7.53 0.85
N GLY A 237 -8.70 -7.81 -0.45
CA GLY A 237 -9.67 -8.75 -1.00
C GLY A 237 -9.42 -10.22 -0.63
N GLY A 238 -8.46 -10.49 0.27
CA GLY A 238 -8.02 -11.83 0.64
C GLY A 238 -8.93 -12.46 1.70
N ILE A 239 -8.52 -12.35 2.96
CA ILE A 239 -9.19 -13.05 4.06
C ILE A 239 -10.28 -12.17 4.66
N GLU A 240 -11.51 -12.69 4.76
CA GLU A 240 -12.53 -12.04 5.59
C GLU A 240 -12.00 -11.93 7.03
N ILE A 241 -11.83 -10.71 7.53
CA ILE A 241 -11.27 -10.41 8.87
C ILE A 241 -11.93 -11.26 9.97
N GLY A 242 -13.22 -11.60 9.82
CA GLY A 242 -13.90 -12.55 10.69
C GLY A 242 -13.22 -13.92 10.74
N ASN A 243 -13.02 -14.56 9.59
CA ASN A 243 -12.33 -15.85 9.51
C ASN A 243 -10.90 -15.76 10.04
N LEU A 244 -10.18 -14.67 9.74
CA LEU A 244 -8.84 -14.47 10.26
C LEU A 244 -8.81 -14.41 11.79
N LYS A 245 -9.70 -13.63 12.41
CA LYS A 245 -9.84 -13.59 13.88
C LYS A 245 -10.09 -14.99 14.46
N GLU A 246 -10.83 -15.83 13.74
CA GLU A 246 -11.25 -17.17 14.20
C GLU A 246 -10.08 -18.14 14.09
N GLU A 247 -9.32 -18.07 12.99
CA GLU A 247 -8.09 -18.83 12.76
C GLU A 247 -7.04 -18.52 13.84
N ILE A 248 -6.82 -17.23 14.14
CA ILE A 248 -5.87 -16.80 15.17
C ILE A 248 -6.31 -17.29 16.55
N LEU A 249 -7.59 -17.15 16.88
CA LEU A 249 -8.13 -17.65 18.14
C LEU A 249 -7.97 -19.17 18.26
N ALA A 250 -8.17 -19.93 17.17
CA ALA A 250 -7.94 -21.36 17.16
C ALA A 250 -6.48 -21.72 17.45
N MET A 251 -5.53 -21.03 16.80
CA MET A 251 -4.10 -21.23 17.07
C MET A 251 -3.75 -20.89 18.52
N GLU A 252 -4.34 -19.83 19.09
CA GLU A 252 -4.14 -19.45 20.49
C GLU A 252 -4.69 -20.48 21.49
N ILE A 253 -5.89 -21.02 21.24
CA ILE A 253 -6.53 -22.00 22.12
C ILE A 253 -5.77 -23.33 22.13
N TYR A 254 -5.46 -23.85 20.95
CA TYR A 254 -4.89 -25.19 20.82
C TYR A 254 -3.36 -25.18 20.84
N GLY A 255 -2.73 -24.02 20.68
CA GLY A 255 -1.28 -23.84 20.76
C GLY A 255 -0.55 -24.72 19.77
N ARG A 256 0.07 -25.81 20.24
CA ARG A 256 0.78 -26.77 19.37
C ARG A 256 -0.12 -27.85 18.78
N ASN A 257 -1.33 -27.99 19.31
CA ASN A 257 -2.25 -29.08 18.98
C ASN A 257 -3.35 -28.67 17.99
N TYR A 258 -3.26 -27.47 17.38
CA TYR A 258 -4.24 -27.12 16.36
C TYR A 258 -4.03 -28.02 15.13
N SER A 259 -5.13 -28.49 14.56
CA SER A 259 -5.11 -29.25 13.31
C SER A 259 -5.20 -28.28 12.14
N TRP A 260 -4.42 -28.47 11.07
CA TRP A 260 -4.62 -27.75 9.81
C TRP A 260 -6.07 -27.89 9.30
N LYS A 261 -6.72 -29.02 9.62
CA LYS A 261 -8.12 -29.28 9.28
C LYS A 261 -9.08 -28.31 9.98
N CYS A 262 -8.79 -27.93 11.23
CA CYS A 262 -9.55 -26.92 11.96
C CYS A 262 -9.47 -25.56 11.25
N LEU A 263 -8.27 -25.12 10.85
CA LEU A 263 -8.09 -23.87 10.12
C LEU A 263 -8.76 -23.90 8.74
N TYR A 264 -8.66 -25.03 8.03
CA TYR A 264 -9.33 -25.22 6.75
C TYR A 264 -10.86 -25.16 6.87
N ASP A 265 -11.43 -25.80 7.90
CA ASP A 265 -12.87 -25.81 8.13
C ASP A 265 -13.43 -24.43 8.51
N ILE A 266 -12.61 -23.55 9.14
CA ILE A 266 -12.98 -22.14 9.40
C ILE A 266 -13.18 -21.37 8.08
N ARG A 267 -12.30 -21.54 7.09
CA ARG A 267 -12.42 -20.85 5.79
C ARG A 267 -13.56 -21.35 4.90
N ARG A 268 -14.12 -22.53 5.17
CA ARG A 268 -15.04 -23.18 4.24
C ARG A 268 -16.33 -22.33 4.08
N PRO A 269 -16.80 -22.06 2.84
CA PRO A 269 -17.98 -21.20 2.59
C PRO A 269 -19.26 -21.67 3.28
N SER A 270 -19.46 -22.98 3.40
CA SER A 270 -20.60 -23.57 4.13
C SER A 270 -20.63 -23.18 5.61
N MET A 271 -19.50 -22.74 6.15
CA MET A 271 -19.33 -22.33 7.54
C MET A 271 -19.68 -20.87 7.79
N LYS A 272 -19.67 -20.02 6.75
CA LYS A 272 -20.26 -18.68 6.80
C LYS A 272 -21.74 -18.76 7.20
N THR A 273 -22.45 -19.75 6.67
CA THR A 273 -23.84 -20.06 7.05
C THR A 273 -23.97 -20.58 8.49
N LEU A 274 -22.90 -21.16 9.06
CA LEU A 274 -22.88 -21.60 10.47
C LEU A 274 -22.63 -20.40 11.41
N MET A 275 -21.73 -19.47 11.03
CA MET A 275 -21.53 -18.20 11.73
C MET A 275 -22.85 -17.42 11.81
N GLU A 276 -23.59 -17.33 10.70
CA GLU A 276 -24.91 -16.68 10.65
C GLU A 276 -25.98 -17.36 11.52
N LYS A 277 -25.78 -18.64 11.88
CA LYS A 277 -26.70 -19.43 12.72
C LYS A 277 -26.37 -19.35 14.21
N LEU A 278 -25.12 -19.05 14.57
CA LEU A 278 -24.76 -18.77 15.97
C LEU A 278 -25.24 -17.37 16.33
N LEU A 279 -26.35 -17.30 17.07
CA LEU A 279 -27.05 -16.07 17.43
C LEU A 279 -26.13 -14.96 17.95
N CYS A 280 -25.06 -15.29 18.67
CA CYS A 280 -24.12 -14.30 19.20
C CYS A 280 -23.17 -13.70 18.15
N LEU A 281 -22.92 -14.36 17.01
CA LEU A 281 -22.13 -13.79 15.90
C LEU A 281 -22.99 -12.95 14.93
N ARG A 282 -24.32 -13.07 15.01
CA ARG A 282 -25.26 -12.33 14.15
C ARG A 282 -25.44 -10.87 14.59
N ASP A 283 -25.33 -10.60 15.89
CA ASP A 283 -25.44 -9.23 16.42
C ASP A 283 -24.09 -8.52 16.31
N SER A 284 -24.00 -7.46 15.52
CA SER A 284 -22.74 -6.71 15.29
C SER A 284 -22.14 -6.10 16.56
N LYS A 285 -22.94 -5.94 17.62
CA LYS A 285 -22.47 -5.55 18.97
C LYS A 285 -21.83 -6.70 19.76
N LEU A 286 -22.10 -7.95 19.40
CA LEU A 286 -21.56 -9.16 20.03
C LEU A 286 -20.49 -9.84 19.16
N GLY A 287 -20.24 -9.34 17.95
CA GLY A 287 -19.21 -9.85 17.06
C GLY A 287 -17.80 -9.82 17.67
N ASP A 288 -17.50 -8.96 18.64
CA ASP A 288 -16.21 -8.97 19.35
C ASP A 288 -16.25 -9.71 20.70
N ASP A 289 -17.35 -10.40 21.03
CA ASP A 289 -17.41 -11.26 22.22
C ASP A 289 -16.47 -12.47 22.04
N GLN A 290 -15.32 -12.40 22.71
CA GLN A 290 -14.30 -13.43 22.71
C GLN A 290 -14.86 -14.79 23.14
N GLU A 291 -15.84 -14.82 24.05
CA GLU A 291 -16.43 -16.07 24.51
C GLU A 291 -17.31 -16.73 23.43
N CYS A 292 -18.04 -15.92 22.66
CA CYS A 292 -18.82 -16.41 21.52
C CYS A 292 -17.90 -17.01 20.43
N ARG A 293 -16.82 -16.30 20.05
CA ARG A 293 -15.83 -16.79 19.09
C ARG A 293 -15.16 -18.07 19.57
N ARG A 294 -14.85 -18.16 20.87
CA ARG A 294 -14.27 -19.37 21.48
C ARG A 294 -15.19 -20.58 21.31
N LYS A 295 -16.49 -20.43 21.58
CA LYS A 295 -17.48 -21.51 21.40
C LYS A 295 -17.62 -21.93 19.94
N PHE A 296 -17.53 -20.97 19.01
CA PHE A 296 -17.51 -21.28 17.58
C PHE A 296 -16.28 -22.12 17.22
N VAL A 297 -15.08 -21.66 17.61
CA VAL A 297 -13.83 -22.38 17.36
C VAL A 297 -13.85 -23.78 17.97
N GLU A 298 -14.26 -23.92 19.24
CA GLU A 298 -14.43 -25.23 19.91
C GLU A 298 -15.39 -26.14 19.15
N LYS A 299 -16.46 -25.59 18.57
CA LYS A 299 -17.44 -26.35 17.80
C LYS A 299 -16.88 -26.86 16.47
N ILE A 300 -16.05 -26.07 15.80
CA ILE A 300 -15.44 -26.41 14.51
C ILE A 300 -14.26 -27.36 14.71
N CYS A 301 -13.36 -27.01 15.61
CA CYS A 301 -12.08 -27.67 15.81
C CYS A 301 -12.16 -28.85 16.79
N GLY A 302 -13.29 -28.99 17.49
CA GLY A 302 -13.50 -30.03 18.50
C GLY A 302 -12.70 -29.80 19.78
N ASN A 303 -12.79 -30.74 20.72
CA ASN A 303 -12.04 -30.68 21.97
C ASN A 303 -10.60 -31.18 21.77
N GLY A 304 -9.76 -30.43 21.04
CA GLY A 304 -8.29 -30.41 21.15
C GLY A 304 -7.49 -31.71 20.98
N ASN A 305 -8.14 -32.85 20.75
CA ASN A 305 -7.47 -34.10 20.49
C ASN A 305 -7.17 -34.13 19.00
N ALA A 306 -5.95 -33.75 18.65
CA ALA A 306 -5.32 -34.08 17.40
C ALA A 306 -5.53 -35.58 17.15
N THR A 307 -6.55 -35.91 16.38
CA THR A 307 -6.66 -37.23 15.79
C THR A 307 -5.57 -37.24 14.73
N GLU A 308 -4.57 -38.11 14.91
CA GLU A 308 -3.57 -38.43 13.89
C GLU A 308 -4.29 -38.73 12.57
N GLY A 309 -4.38 -37.71 11.73
CA GLY A 309 -4.91 -37.81 10.39
C GLY A 309 -3.87 -38.45 9.49
N THR A 310 -3.80 -39.78 9.53
CA THR A 310 -3.40 -40.53 8.35
C THR A 310 -4.47 -40.31 7.30
N GLU A 311 -4.19 -39.43 6.33
CA GLU A 311 -4.56 -39.53 4.91
C GLU A 311 -4.38 -38.16 4.26
N THR A 312 -3.42 -38.12 3.34
CA THR A 312 -3.16 -37.07 2.36
C THR A 312 -4.46 -36.72 1.62
N PRO A 313 -4.80 -35.44 1.39
CA PRO A 313 -5.89 -35.11 0.49
C PRO A 313 -5.45 -35.38 -0.95
N MET A 314 -5.80 -36.54 -1.49
CA MET A 314 -6.02 -36.68 -2.93
C MET A 314 -7.45 -36.24 -3.22
N VAL A 315 -7.66 -35.04 -3.76
CA VAL A 315 -8.50 -34.82 -4.95
C VAL A 315 -7.98 -33.60 -5.71
N THR A 316 -7.39 -33.89 -6.86
CA THR A 316 -7.26 -33.01 -8.02
C THR A 316 -8.65 -32.62 -8.53
N GLU A 317 -9.03 -31.34 -8.45
CA GLU A 317 -10.00 -30.76 -9.39
C GLU A 317 -9.43 -29.46 -9.97
N TYR A 318 -8.83 -29.67 -11.14
CA TYR A 318 -8.60 -28.78 -12.26
C TYR A 318 -9.17 -27.36 -12.18
N TYR A 319 -8.26 -26.38 -12.20
CA TYR A 319 -8.42 -25.23 -13.10
C TYR A 319 -8.45 -25.77 -14.54
N THR A 320 -9.58 -25.63 -15.20
CA THR A 320 -9.63 -25.53 -16.65
C THR A 320 -9.85 -24.05 -16.98
N ASP A 321 -8.85 -23.44 -17.58
CA ASP A 321 -8.97 -22.19 -18.33
C ASP A 321 -10.01 -22.35 -19.44
N ASP A 322 -10.92 -21.37 -19.53
CA ASP A 322 -11.55 -20.87 -20.76
C ASP A 322 -11.74 -19.35 -20.62
#